data_AF-A0A6B3GGV3-F1
#
_entry.id   AF-A0A6B3GGV3-F1
#
_cell.length_a   1.000
_cell.length_b   1.000
_cell.length_c   1.000
_cell.angle_alpha   90.00
_cell.angle_beta   90.00
_cell.angle_gamma   90.00
#
_symmetry.space_group_name_H-M   'P 1'
#
loop_
_entity.id
_entity.type
_entity.pdbx_description
1 polymer ?
#
loop_
_entity_poly.entity_id
_entity_poly.type
_entity_poly.pdbx_seq_one_letter_code
_entity_poly.pdbx_strand_id
1 'polypeptide(L)'
;AEPIAPAVWRAFAAKTRPAGLDPAAAQPVYGLAEATLAVTFPPPGEVAEPLVLDRASLSDGVAVDTEPGEGAVELMDVGRPVDGCAVRIVDDRGDVLGDRRVGHIVM
;
A
#
# COMPACT_ATOMS: atom_id res chain seq x y z
N ALA A 1 -3.15 3.62 -10.69
CA ALA A 1 -3.32 2.33 -10.01
C ALA A 1 -4.73 2.23 -9.41
N GLU A 2 -5.28 1.02 -9.33
CA GLU A 2 -6.52 0.74 -8.59
C GLU A 2 -6.19 0.16 -7.19
N PRO A 3 -7.01 0.42 -6.14
CA PRO A 3 -6.78 -0.18 -4.83
C PRO A 3 -6.92 -1.70 -4.85
N ILE A 4 -5.94 -2.40 -4.27
CA ILE A 4 -6.02 -3.87 -4.09
C ILE A 4 -6.86 -4.14 -2.84
N ALA A 5 -7.98 -4.85 -3.02
CA ALA A 5 -8.86 -5.21 -1.91
C ALA A 5 -8.23 -6.31 -1.03
N PRO A 6 -7.98 -6.06 0.28
CA PRO A 6 -7.36 -7.04 1.18
C PRO A 6 -8.10 -8.39 1.28
N ALA A 7 -9.43 -8.35 1.19
CA ALA A 7 -10.24 -9.58 1.16
C ALA A 7 -9.97 -10.44 -0.09
N VAL A 8 -9.81 -9.81 -1.26
CA VAL A 8 -9.49 -10.50 -2.51
C VAL A 8 -8.06 -11.02 -2.48
N TRP A 9 -7.13 -10.23 -1.96
CA TRP A 9 -5.73 -10.64 -1.75
C TRP A 9 -5.62 -11.93 -0.94
N ARG A 10 -6.25 -11.97 0.25
CA ARG A 10 -6.28 -13.17 1.10
C ARG A 10 -6.98 -14.35 0.44
N ALA A 11 -8.09 -14.12 -0.25
CA ALA A 11 -8.81 -15.18 -0.95
C ALA A 11 -7.97 -15.79 -2.09
N PHE A 12 -7.27 -14.96 -2.85
CA PHE A 12 -6.37 -15.40 -3.91
C PHE A 12 -5.22 -16.24 -3.35
N ALA A 13 -4.51 -15.74 -2.34
CA ALA A 13 -3.42 -16.47 -1.68
C ALA A 13 -3.90 -17.82 -1.11
N ALA A 14 -5.10 -17.87 -0.53
CA ALA A 14 -5.68 -19.12 -0.04
C ALA A 14 -6.01 -20.12 -1.15
N LYS A 15 -6.50 -19.63 -2.30
CA LYS A 15 -6.89 -20.44 -3.45
C LYS A 15 -5.69 -21.05 -4.18
N THR A 16 -4.58 -20.33 -4.25
CA THR A 16 -3.38 -20.73 -5.01
C THR A 16 -2.40 -21.59 -4.21
N ARG A 17 -2.46 -21.53 -2.87
CA ARG A 17 -1.59 -22.32 -1.98
C ARG A 17 -1.52 -23.82 -2.30
N PRO A 18 -2.63 -24.55 -2.59
CA PRO A 18 -2.55 -25.98 -2.90
C PRO A 18 -1.81 -26.28 -4.23
N ALA A 19 -1.72 -25.30 -5.12
CA ALA A 19 -0.95 -25.40 -6.37
C ALA A 19 0.53 -25.05 -6.20
N GLY A 20 0.97 -24.71 -4.97
CA GLY A 20 2.37 -24.41 -4.66
C GLY A 20 2.83 -23.01 -5.06
N LEU A 21 1.90 -22.05 -5.29
CA LEU A 21 2.30 -20.66 -5.49
C LEU A 21 2.97 -20.13 -4.21
N ASP A 22 4.20 -19.62 -4.36
CA ASP A 22 4.91 -18.95 -3.29
C ASP A 22 4.13 -17.68 -2.86
N PRO A 23 3.77 -17.52 -1.56
CA PRO A 23 3.11 -16.32 -1.07
C PRO A 23 3.82 -15.01 -1.39
N ALA A 24 5.15 -15.03 -1.54
CA ALA A 24 5.96 -13.86 -1.91
C ALA A 24 5.97 -13.55 -3.42
N ALA A 25 5.38 -14.42 -4.26
CA ALA A 25 5.36 -14.22 -5.71
C ALA A 25 4.39 -13.12 -6.15
N ALA A 26 3.32 -12.89 -5.39
CA ALA A 26 2.38 -11.82 -5.68
C ALA A 26 2.93 -10.51 -5.11
N GLN A 27 3.05 -9.47 -5.94
CA GLN A 27 3.63 -8.19 -5.56
C GLN A 27 2.62 -7.04 -5.79
N PRO A 28 2.08 -6.41 -4.74
CA PRO A 28 1.27 -5.20 -4.87
C PRO A 28 2.14 -4.01 -5.27
N VAL A 29 1.76 -3.28 -6.31
CA VAL A 29 2.56 -2.19 -6.87
C VAL A 29 1.73 -0.93 -7.09
N TYR A 30 2.37 0.23 -6.99
CA TYR A 30 1.79 1.50 -7.45
C TYR A 30 2.39 1.91 -8.80
N GLY A 31 1.55 2.44 -9.68
CA GLY A 31 1.91 2.76 -11.06
C GLY A 31 0.92 3.70 -11.77
N LEU A 32 1.45 4.44 -12.74
CA LEU A 32 0.75 5.42 -13.60
C LEU A 32 1.52 5.64 -14.91
N ALA A 33 0.80 6.11 -15.95
CA ALA A 33 1.35 6.28 -17.29
C ALA A 33 2.46 7.34 -17.36
N GLU A 34 2.36 8.38 -16.56
CA GLU A 34 3.31 9.50 -16.46
C GLU A 34 4.69 9.04 -15.96
N ALA A 35 4.76 7.93 -15.21
CA ALA A 35 6.00 7.25 -14.81
C ALA A 35 6.31 6.03 -15.70
N THR A 36 5.78 5.98 -16.92
CA THR A 36 5.85 4.83 -17.84
C THR A 36 5.04 3.61 -17.38
N LEU A 37 5.26 3.11 -16.16
CA LEU A 37 4.45 2.02 -15.61
C LEU A 37 4.49 1.97 -14.08
N ALA A 38 5.63 1.54 -13.51
CA ALA A 38 5.72 1.21 -12.09
C ALA A 38 6.54 2.25 -11.33
N VAL A 39 6.02 2.63 -10.17
CA VAL A 39 6.63 3.59 -9.25
C VAL A 39 7.14 2.89 -8.01
N THR A 40 6.39 1.93 -7.48
CA THR A 40 6.79 1.19 -6.26
C THR A 40 6.70 -0.31 -6.42
N PHE A 41 7.58 -1.02 -5.72
CA PHE A 41 7.56 -2.47 -5.57
C PHE A 41 7.84 -2.87 -4.12
N PRO A 42 7.28 -3.98 -3.64
CA PRO A 42 7.65 -4.55 -2.35
C PRO A 42 9.11 -5.07 -2.41
N PRO A 43 9.83 -5.09 -1.28
CA PRO A 43 11.13 -5.74 -1.21
C PRO A 43 11.08 -7.20 -1.71
N PRO A 44 12.10 -7.66 -2.47
CA PRO A 44 12.11 -9.04 -2.98
C PRO A 44 12.03 -10.09 -1.86
N GLY A 45 11.13 -11.06 -2.02
CA GLY A 45 10.94 -12.15 -1.07
C GLY A 45 10.05 -11.81 0.14
N GLU A 46 9.56 -10.59 0.25
CA GLU A 46 8.60 -10.21 1.28
C GLU A 46 7.18 -10.67 0.89
N VAL A 47 6.46 -11.24 1.86
CA VAL A 47 5.04 -11.55 1.69
C VAL A 47 4.26 -10.28 2.01
N ALA A 48 3.59 -9.72 1.01
CA ALA A 48 2.83 -8.49 1.22
C ALA A 48 1.55 -8.74 2.04
N GLU A 49 1.37 -7.93 3.07
CA GLU A 49 0.22 -7.96 3.97
C GLU A 49 -0.42 -6.56 4.04
N PRO A 50 -1.74 -6.49 4.23
CA PRO A 50 -2.41 -5.22 4.45
C PRO A 50 -2.05 -4.65 5.83
N LEU A 51 -1.89 -3.33 5.91
CA LEU A 51 -1.90 -2.61 7.18
C LEU A 51 -3.33 -2.49 7.69
N VAL A 52 -3.50 -2.59 9.01
CA VAL A 52 -4.77 -2.36 9.70
C VAL A 52 -4.68 -1.01 10.42
N LEU A 53 -5.47 -0.03 9.98
CA LEU A 53 -5.37 1.35 10.42
C LEU A 53 -6.67 1.82 11.09
N ASP A 54 -6.55 2.69 12.09
CA ASP A 54 -7.68 3.34 12.73
C ASP A 54 -8.39 4.28 11.75
N ARG A 55 -9.68 4.02 11.52
CA ARG A 55 -10.49 4.72 10.52
C ARG A 55 -10.65 6.20 10.83
N ALA A 56 -10.84 6.55 12.10
CA ALA A 56 -11.05 7.94 12.51
C ALA A 56 -9.77 8.75 12.30
N SER A 57 -8.63 8.24 12.81
CA SER A 57 -7.32 8.86 12.64
C SER A 57 -6.93 8.99 11.18
N LEU A 58 -7.21 7.96 10.35
CA LEU A 58 -6.92 8.01 8.92
C LEU A 58 -7.75 9.08 8.21
N SER A 59 -9.02 9.24 8.60
CA SER A 59 -9.89 10.31 8.09
C SER A 59 -9.41 11.71 8.48
N ASP A 60 -8.77 11.81 9.65
CA ASP A 60 -8.10 13.04 10.14
C ASP A 60 -6.69 13.23 9.55
N GLY A 61 -6.26 12.37 8.63
CA GLY A 61 -5.02 12.49 7.88
C GLY A 61 -3.78 11.92 8.58
N VAL A 62 -3.95 11.00 9.52
CA VAL A 62 -2.87 10.31 10.24
C VAL A 62 -3.06 8.80 10.17
N ALA A 63 -2.05 8.08 9.66
CA ALA A 63 -2.06 6.62 9.64
C ALA A 63 -1.61 6.07 11.00
N VAL A 64 -2.57 5.60 11.80
CA VAL A 64 -2.33 4.97 13.11
C VAL A 64 -2.68 3.50 13.01
N ASP A 65 -1.73 2.62 13.36
CA ASP A 65 -1.97 1.18 13.39
C ASP A 65 -3.00 0.83 14.48
N THR A 66 -3.87 -0.14 14.21
CA THR A 66 -4.88 -0.61 15.16
C THR A 66 -5.14 -2.11 14.99
N GLU A 67 -5.88 -2.70 15.93
CA GLU A 67 -6.35 -4.07 15.81
C GLU A 67 -7.59 -4.17 14.89
N PRO A 68 -7.80 -5.29 14.18
CA PRO A 68 -8.98 -5.49 13.36
C PRO A 68 -10.29 -5.34 14.16
N GLY A 69 -11.25 -4.62 13.60
CA GLY A 69 -12.55 -4.38 14.23
C GLY A 69 -13.40 -3.36 13.48
N GLU A 70 -14.54 -2.96 14.06
CA GLU A 70 -15.49 -2.02 13.46
C GLU A 70 -14.86 -0.67 13.11
N GLY A 71 -13.92 -0.20 13.93
CA GLY A 71 -13.18 1.05 13.72
C GLY A 71 -11.97 0.94 12.80
N ALA A 72 -11.68 -0.23 12.22
CA ALA A 72 -10.50 -0.43 11.39
C ALA A 72 -10.78 -0.26 9.89
N VAL A 73 -9.73 0.05 9.14
CA VAL A 73 -9.67 -0.03 7.68
C VAL A 73 -8.36 -0.72 7.29
N GLU A 74 -8.43 -1.57 6.27
CA GLU A 74 -7.25 -2.27 5.76
C GLU A 74 -6.79 -1.66 4.43
N LEU A 75 -5.50 -1.38 4.30
CA LEU A 75 -4.88 -0.90 3.06
C LEU A 75 -3.68 -1.78 2.71
N MET A 76 -3.57 -2.20 1.46
CA MET A 76 -2.40 -2.95 1.00
C MET A 76 -1.16 -2.08 0.96
N ASP A 77 -0.04 -2.57 1.52
CA ASP A 77 1.29 -2.00 1.26
C ASP A 77 1.63 -2.20 -0.22
N VAL A 78 2.12 -1.14 -0.88
CA VAL A 78 2.55 -1.15 -2.28
C VAL A 78 4.08 -1.03 -2.41
N GLY A 79 4.79 -1.10 -1.29
CA GLY A 79 6.24 -1.21 -1.22
C GLY A 79 6.97 0.13 -1.21
N ARG A 80 8.11 0.19 -1.90
CA ARG A 80 9.04 1.33 -1.91
C ARG A 80 9.28 1.82 -3.33
N PRO A 81 9.62 3.10 -3.52
CA PRO A 81 10.00 3.61 -4.84
C PRO A 81 11.09 2.75 -5.49
N VAL A 82 10.92 2.45 -6.78
CA VAL A 82 11.96 1.77 -7.57
C VAL A 82 13.13 2.70 -7.86
N ASP A 83 14.27 2.12 -8.27
CA ASP A 83 15.45 2.89 -8.66
C ASP A 83 15.10 3.94 -9.72
N GLY A 84 15.50 5.19 -9.47
CA GLY A 84 15.22 6.33 -10.34
C GLY A 84 13.87 7.00 -10.12
N CYS A 85 13.00 6.47 -9.25
CA CYS A 85 11.77 7.12 -8.80
C CYS A 85 11.95 7.69 -7.39
N ALA A 86 11.34 8.85 -7.15
CA ALA A 86 11.14 9.40 -5.81
C ALA A 86 9.64 9.57 -5.58
N VAL A 87 9.20 9.40 -4.34
CA VAL A 87 7.82 9.69 -3.94
C VAL A 87 7.88 10.58 -2.71
N ARG A 88 7.06 11.62 -2.69
CA ARG A 88 6.81 12.45 -1.52
C ARG A 88 5.31 12.57 -1.28
N ILE A 89 4.94 12.75 -0.02
CA ILE A 89 3.59 13.08 0.37
C ILE A 89 3.55 14.56 0.73
N VAL A 90 2.61 15.31 0.16
CA VAL A 90 2.45 16.75 0.41
C VAL A 90 1.04 17.09 0.85
N ASP A 91 0.86 18.18 1.58
CA ASP A 91 -0.46 18.73 1.87
C ASP A 91 -1.03 19.53 0.68
N ASP A 92 -2.21 20.14 0.87
CA ASP A 92 -2.88 20.95 -0.16
C ASP A 92 -2.10 22.23 -0.57
N ARG A 93 -1.11 22.64 0.22
CA ARG A 93 -0.23 23.79 -0.07
C ARG A 93 1.07 23.36 -0.76
N GLY A 94 1.31 22.06 -0.88
CA GLY A 94 2.53 21.50 -1.43
C GLY A 94 3.66 21.32 -0.41
N ASP A 95 3.39 21.52 0.88
CA ASP A 95 4.38 21.31 1.93
C ASP A 95 4.58 19.82 2.19
N VAL A 96 5.85 19.36 2.24
CA VAL A 96 6.18 17.95 2.46
C VAL A 96 5.75 17.50 3.85
N LEU A 97 4.96 16.43 3.89
CA LEU A 97 4.52 15.79 5.11
C LEU A 97 5.50 14.72 5.57
N GLY A 98 5.60 14.56 6.89
CA GLY A 98 6.37 13.49 7.52
C GLY A 98 5.69 12.13 7.39
N ASP A 99 6.37 11.09 7.88
CA ASP A 99 5.86 9.73 7.87
C ASP A 99 4.48 9.62 8.57
N ARG A 100 3.68 8.66 8.12
CA ARG A 100 2.33 8.34 8.62
C ARG A 100 1.32 9.49 8.51
N ARG A 101 1.50 10.38 7.54
CA ARG A 101 0.53 11.42 7.18
C ARG A 101 -0.11 11.11 5.83
N VAL A 102 -1.41 11.38 5.72
CA VAL A 102 -2.15 11.28 4.46
C VAL A 102 -2.05 12.61 3.72
N GLY A 103 -1.78 12.55 2.43
CA GLY A 103 -1.68 13.72 1.56
C GLY A 103 -1.61 13.32 0.09
N HIS A 104 -1.27 14.27 -0.77
CA HIS A 104 -1.12 14.04 -2.21
C HIS A 104 0.22 13.38 -2.52
N ILE A 105 0.20 12.39 -3.41
CA ILE A 105 1.40 11.72 -3.90
C ILE A 105 2.00 12.58 -5.01
N VAL A 106 3.28 12.95 -4.87
CA VAL A 106 4.06 13.62 -5.92
C VAL A 106 5.36 12.85 -6.16
N MET A 107 5.83 12.87 -7.41
CA MET A 107 7.09 12.24 -7.84
C MET A 107 8.13 13.28 -8.24
#